data_AF-A0A1G0X1Y8-F1
#
_entry.id   AF-A0A1G0X1Y8-F1
#
_cell.length_a   1.000
_cell.length_b   1.000
_cell.length_c   1.000
_cell.angle_alpha   90.00
_cell.angle_beta   90.00
_cell.angle_gamma   90.00
#
_symmetry.space_group_name_H-M   'P 1'
#
loop_
_entity.id
_entity.type
_entity.pdbx_description
1 polymer ?
#
loop_
_entity_poly.entity_id
_entity_poly.type
_entity_poly.pdbx_seq_one_letter_code
_entity_poly.pdbx_strand_id
1 'polypeptide(L)'
;MKLIIKDQILQKFPHTCIGFLIAKVNITKTHPLAEELKNNLPQIVRSNNITAENYASHSDIKSWRDVYVQMGLKPKERPSSLEALIKRIVKGQSIWNISSVVDIYNCISATHMLPMGGYDLSKIEGDIELRFGNETDEFYSLGSAPVLKPRPEEVVYGDAKKVLCWAWNHKDSRFSAITEATTDLIVFFDAMNPKTSSLEKAILDLSLQLQKLGGQVVTHGILNQQQPSIDLAVARPTSLDQKKTIAEIPNNQKVAKTYSFKWFDKLVPDQGIFHELVNIVTTGDVDAIDAFCNQYGTEKLKLTSQSGGLSLLHYAARQGDLIMLQKLHAYGLNLNVIDTQGRSPIFSLLYAENIETRLEILQWMRTNGVNLDSTDINGDTPYSFSARDSQLQPYVGVLTTMASSRPEN
;
A
#
# COMPACT_ATOMS: atom_id res chain seq x y z
N MET A 1 24.50 0.93 2.87
CA MET A 1 23.92 0.95 1.51
C MET A 1 22.69 1.82 1.57
N LYS A 2 22.62 2.82 0.71
CA LYS A 2 21.46 3.70 0.56
C LYS A 2 20.69 3.38 -0.71
N LEU A 3 19.40 3.66 -0.71
CA LEU A 3 18.61 3.85 -1.92
C LEU A 3 18.49 5.36 -2.16
N ILE A 4 18.73 5.81 -3.39
CA ILE A 4 18.84 7.23 -3.74
C ILE A 4 18.12 7.52 -5.05
N ILE A 5 17.26 8.55 -5.06
CA ILE A 5 16.75 9.19 -6.27
C ILE A 5 17.67 10.39 -6.55
N LYS A 6 18.39 10.38 -7.68
CA LYS A 6 19.26 11.53 -8.03
C LYS A 6 18.44 12.77 -8.32
N ASP A 7 18.96 13.93 -7.93
CA ASP A 7 18.30 15.23 -8.14
C ASP A 7 17.89 15.48 -9.58
N GLN A 8 18.69 15.05 -10.56
CA GLN A 8 18.38 15.20 -11.98
C GLN A 8 17.09 14.43 -12.37
N ILE A 9 16.81 13.29 -11.70
CA ILE A 9 15.56 12.56 -11.88
C ILE A 9 14.41 13.35 -11.32
N LEU A 10 14.53 13.90 -10.11
CA LEU A 10 13.47 14.71 -9.48
C LEU A 10 13.24 16.04 -10.21
N GLN A 11 14.27 16.60 -10.84
CA GLN A 11 14.12 17.79 -11.69
C GLN A 11 13.31 17.49 -12.96
N LYS A 12 13.55 16.34 -13.59
CA LYS A 12 12.82 15.95 -14.81
C LYS A 12 11.44 15.32 -14.51
N PHE A 13 11.34 14.59 -13.41
CA PHE A 13 10.18 13.81 -12.98
C PHE A 13 9.87 14.09 -11.50
N PRO A 14 9.35 15.29 -11.17
CA PRO A 14 9.21 15.75 -9.78
C PRO A 14 8.23 14.92 -8.94
N HIS A 15 7.30 14.22 -9.59
CA HIS A 15 6.33 13.37 -8.91
C HIS A 15 6.81 11.91 -8.79
N THR A 16 8.12 11.67 -8.85
CA THR A 16 8.68 10.33 -8.68
C THR A 16 8.51 9.85 -7.25
N CYS A 17 7.91 8.67 -7.10
CA CYS A 17 7.91 7.91 -5.85
C CYS A 17 8.45 6.50 -6.10
N ILE A 18 9.27 6.00 -5.17
CA ILE A 18 9.78 4.62 -5.18
C ILE A 18 9.45 3.99 -3.83
N GLY A 19 8.61 2.97 -3.85
CA GLY A 19 8.45 2.08 -2.71
C GLY A 19 9.57 1.05 -2.72
N PHE A 20 10.03 0.62 -1.56
CA PHE A 20 10.92 -0.54 -1.44
C PHE A 20 10.47 -1.46 -0.32
N LEU A 21 10.76 -2.75 -0.48
CA LEU A 21 10.58 -3.77 0.55
C LEU A 21 11.80 -4.70 0.58
N ILE A 22 12.35 -4.94 1.76
CA ILE A 22 13.42 -5.91 2.00
C ILE A 22 12.86 -7.06 2.83
N ALA A 23 13.12 -8.29 2.40
CA ALA A 23 12.68 -9.48 3.10
C ALA A 23 13.74 -10.58 3.04
N LYS A 24 13.76 -11.41 4.09
CA LYS A 24 14.35 -12.74 4.04
C LYS A 24 13.34 -13.68 3.40
N VAL A 25 13.76 -14.48 2.43
CA VAL A 25 12.86 -15.36 1.67
C VAL A 25 13.46 -16.74 1.48
N ASN A 26 12.57 -17.72 1.30
CA ASN A 26 12.91 -19.04 0.77
C ASN A 26 12.22 -19.19 -0.59
N ILE A 27 12.99 -19.34 -1.65
CA ILE A 27 12.49 -19.28 -3.03
C ILE A 27 12.41 -20.67 -3.61
N THR A 28 11.24 -21.02 -4.12
CA THR A 28 11.00 -22.26 -4.84
C THR A 28 10.72 -21.96 -6.30
N LYS A 29 10.93 -22.94 -7.18
CA LYS A 29 10.63 -22.77 -8.61
C LYS A 29 9.15 -22.46 -8.87
N THR A 30 8.25 -23.04 -8.09
CA THR A 30 6.79 -22.82 -8.14
C THR A 30 6.22 -22.88 -6.72
N HIS A 31 5.05 -22.28 -6.49
CA HIS A 31 4.36 -22.35 -5.20
C HIS A 31 2.83 -22.24 -5.39
N PRO A 32 1.99 -23.02 -4.67
CA PRO A 32 0.54 -22.97 -4.79
C PRO A 32 -0.07 -21.57 -4.62
N LEU A 33 0.45 -20.80 -3.66
CA LEU A 33 0.06 -19.39 -3.46
C LEU A 33 0.24 -18.53 -4.72
N ALA A 34 1.35 -18.71 -5.43
CA ALA A 34 1.60 -17.96 -6.67
C ALA A 34 0.61 -18.36 -7.76
N GLU A 35 0.30 -19.66 -7.89
CA GLU A 35 -0.71 -20.15 -8.85
C GLU A 35 -2.11 -19.64 -8.53
N GLU A 36 -2.50 -19.61 -7.25
CA GLU A 36 -3.77 -19.06 -6.79
C GLU A 36 -3.91 -17.59 -7.18
N LEU A 37 -2.90 -16.77 -6.88
CA LEU A 37 -2.90 -15.35 -7.24
C LEU A 37 -2.95 -15.15 -8.76
N LYS A 38 -2.19 -15.95 -9.53
CA LYS A 38 -2.18 -15.89 -11.00
C LYS A 38 -3.55 -16.18 -11.60
N ASN A 39 -4.28 -17.16 -11.05
CA ASN A 39 -5.61 -17.52 -11.52
C ASN A 39 -6.64 -16.41 -11.33
N ASN A 40 -6.44 -15.55 -10.32
CA ASN A 40 -7.35 -14.42 -10.04
C ASN A 40 -7.07 -13.18 -10.90
N LEU A 41 -5.88 -13.05 -11.51
CA LEU A 41 -5.49 -11.86 -12.29
C LEU A 41 -6.45 -11.50 -13.42
N PRO A 42 -6.95 -12.43 -14.26
CA PRO A 42 -7.88 -12.08 -15.33
C PRO A 42 -9.16 -11.43 -14.81
N GLN A 43 -9.66 -11.87 -13.65
CA GLN A 43 -10.84 -11.29 -13.01
C GLN A 43 -10.54 -9.90 -12.46
N ILE A 44 -9.42 -9.72 -11.76
CA ILE A 44 -8.97 -8.42 -11.21
C ILE A 44 -8.79 -7.38 -12.33
N VAL A 45 -8.13 -7.76 -13.42
CA VAL A 45 -7.91 -6.85 -14.56
C VAL A 45 -9.24 -6.48 -15.22
N ARG A 46 -10.16 -7.43 -15.39
CA ARG A 46 -11.51 -7.16 -15.92
C ARG A 46 -12.36 -6.27 -15.01
N SER A 47 -12.30 -6.46 -13.69
CA SER A 47 -13.07 -5.64 -12.73
C SER A 47 -12.61 -4.18 -12.71
N ASN A 48 -11.37 -3.92 -13.13
CA ASN A 48 -10.83 -2.57 -13.34
C ASN A 48 -11.15 -2.01 -14.74
N ASN A 49 -12.04 -2.65 -15.51
CA ASN A 49 -12.40 -2.27 -16.88
C ASN A 49 -11.20 -2.22 -17.85
N ILE A 50 -10.18 -3.06 -17.63
CA ILE A 50 -9.00 -3.16 -18.49
C ILE A 50 -9.19 -4.31 -19.49
N THR A 51 -9.06 -4.02 -20.77
CA THR A 51 -9.25 -4.94 -21.90
C THR A 51 -8.08 -4.88 -22.89
N ALA A 52 -8.07 -5.78 -23.87
CA ALA A 52 -7.04 -5.82 -24.92
C ALA A 52 -7.02 -4.54 -25.79
N GLU A 53 -8.15 -3.84 -25.86
CA GLU A 53 -8.35 -2.63 -26.65
C GLU A 53 -7.93 -1.37 -25.88
N ASN A 54 -8.08 -1.35 -24.56
CA ASN A 54 -7.94 -0.13 -23.76
C ASN A 54 -6.78 -0.12 -22.74
N TYR A 55 -6.08 -1.24 -22.50
CA TYR A 55 -5.01 -1.28 -21.47
C TYR A 55 -3.95 -0.20 -21.68
N ALA A 56 -3.62 0.05 -22.94
CA ALA A 56 -2.69 1.06 -23.43
C ALA A 56 -3.04 2.51 -23.01
N SER A 57 -4.32 2.77 -22.74
CA SER A 57 -4.86 4.09 -22.35
C SER A 57 -5.22 4.19 -20.87
N HIS A 58 -5.09 3.11 -20.10
CA HIS A 58 -5.27 3.16 -18.65
C HIS A 58 -4.33 4.20 -18.05
N SER A 59 -4.78 4.97 -17.04
CA SER A 59 -4.02 6.11 -16.50
C SER A 59 -2.61 5.73 -16.07
N ASP A 60 -2.45 4.60 -15.37
CA ASP A 60 -1.15 4.16 -14.86
C ASP A 60 -0.22 3.64 -15.97
N ILE A 61 -0.76 3.00 -17.01
CA ILE A 61 0.06 2.60 -18.16
C ILE A 61 0.42 3.84 -19.00
N LYS A 62 -0.52 4.75 -19.19
CA LYS A 62 -0.31 5.98 -19.96
C LYS A 62 0.74 6.87 -19.29
N SER A 63 0.71 7.03 -17.96
CA SER A 63 1.69 7.85 -17.24
C SER A 63 3.11 7.33 -17.47
N TRP A 64 3.30 6.01 -17.43
CA TRP A 64 4.57 5.40 -17.81
C TRP A 64 4.91 5.63 -19.27
N ARG A 65 3.98 5.41 -20.22
CA ARG A 65 4.24 5.71 -21.63
C ARG A 65 4.72 7.15 -21.87
N ASP A 66 4.14 8.13 -21.16
CA ASP A 66 4.56 9.53 -21.21
C ASP A 66 6.00 9.71 -20.69
N VAL A 67 6.39 9.03 -19.60
CA VAL A 67 7.78 9.00 -19.10
C VAL A 67 8.74 8.39 -20.13
N TYR A 68 8.38 7.26 -20.74
CA TYR A 68 9.18 6.62 -21.78
C TYR A 68 9.38 7.56 -22.99
N VAL A 69 8.35 8.28 -23.42
CA VAL A 69 8.47 9.29 -24.50
C VAL A 69 9.44 10.41 -24.10
N GLN A 70 9.41 10.87 -22.85
CA GLN A 70 10.36 11.89 -22.35
C GLN A 70 11.81 11.40 -22.23
N MET A 71 12.02 10.08 -22.14
CA MET A 71 13.34 9.43 -22.29
C MET A 71 13.72 9.18 -23.76
N GLY A 72 12.91 9.63 -24.72
CA GLY A 72 13.12 9.39 -26.15
C GLY A 72 12.93 7.92 -26.54
N LEU A 73 12.12 7.17 -25.80
CA LEU A 73 11.79 5.77 -26.06
C LEU A 73 10.44 5.65 -26.75
N LYS A 74 10.25 4.55 -27.48
CA LYS A 74 8.97 4.19 -28.10
C LYS A 74 8.26 3.15 -27.22
N PRO A 75 7.20 3.51 -26.47
CA PRO A 75 6.62 2.60 -25.49
C PRO A 75 6.03 1.31 -26.10
N LYS A 76 5.60 1.34 -27.37
CA LYS A 76 5.12 0.13 -28.07
C LYS A 76 6.24 -0.89 -28.31
N GLU A 77 7.47 -0.42 -28.57
CA GLU A 77 8.65 -1.26 -28.80
C GLU A 77 9.33 -1.63 -27.48
N ARG A 78 9.24 -0.75 -26.47
CA ARG A 78 9.86 -0.88 -25.15
C ARG A 78 8.85 -0.52 -24.04
N PRO A 79 7.88 -1.41 -23.74
CA PRO A 79 6.85 -1.13 -22.73
C PRO A 79 7.41 -1.24 -21.31
N SER A 80 6.80 -0.57 -20.33
CA SER A 80 7.09 -0.83 -18.92
C SER A 80 6.77 -2.28 -18.53
N SER A 81 7.37 -2.77 -17.44
CA SER A 81 7.08 -4.11 -16.91
C SER A 81 5.57 -4.30 -16.64
N LEU A 82 4.92 -3.28 -16.07
CA LEU A 82 3.46 -3.26 -15.88
C LEU A 82 2.70 -3.42 -17.20
N GLU A 83 3.03 -2.60 -18.22
CA GLU A 83 2.32 -2.69 -19.50
C GLU A 83 2.53 -4.07 -20.14
N ALA A 84 3.76 -4.60 -20.11
CA ALA A 84 4.07 -5.92 -20.65
C ALA A 84 3.25 -7.02 -19.93
N LEU A 85 3.13 -6.93 -18.60
CA LEU A 85 2.38 -7.86 -17.77
C LEU A 85 0.86 -7.79 -18.06
N ILE A 86 0.27 -6.60 -17.98
CA ILE A 86 -1.17 -6.40 -18.23
C ILE A 86 -1.53 -6.83 -19.66
N LYS A 87 -0.69 -6.51 -20.64
CA LYS A 87 -0.87 -6.92 -22.04
C LYS A 87 -0.94 -8.44 -22.20
N ARG A 88 -0.21 -9.23 -21.41
CA ARG A 88 -0.31 -10.70 -21.42
C ARG A 88 -1.66 -11.15 -20.86
N ILE A 89 -2.06 -10.59 -19.71
CA ILE A 89 -3.30 -10.95 -19.02
C ILE A 89 -4.53 -10.68 -19.91
N VAL A 90 -4.64 -9.48 -20.48
CA VAL A 90 -5.78 -9.12 -21.34
C VAL A 90 -5.82 -9.89 -22.66
N LYS A 91 -4.70 -10.48 -23.09
CA LYS A 91 -4.62 -11.36 -24.26
C LYS A 91 -4.87 -12.84 -23.93
N GLY A 92 -5.26 -13.15 -22.69
CA GLY A 92 -5.50 -14.52 -22.24
C GLY A 92 -4.23 -15.36 -22.14
N GLN A 93 -3.06 -14.73 -22.06
CA GLN A 93 -1.78 -15.42 -21.87
C GLN A 93 -1.48 -15.52 -20.38
N SER A 94 -0.96 -16.66 -19.93
CA SER A 94 -0.38 -16.78 -18.59
C SER A 94 0.75 -15.77 -18.41
N ILE A 95 0.88 -15.21 -17.20
CA ILE A 95 2.08 -14.44 -16.85
C ILE A 95 3.30 -15.38 -16.80
N TRP A 96 4.50 -14.82 -16.65
CA TRP A 96 5.72 -15.63 -16.58
C TRP A 96 5.72 -16.53 -15.33
N ASN A 97 6.31 -17.72 -15.46
CA ASN A 97 6.56 -18.65 -14.35
C ASN A 97 8.07 -18.69 -14.10
N ILE A 98 8.54 -17.86 -13.17
CA ILE A 98 9.97 -17.66 -12.92
C ILE A 98 10.37 -18.33 -11.60
N SER A 99 9.73 -17.93 -10.51
CA SER A 99 9.91 -18.43 -9.14
C SER A 99 8.75 -18.01 -8.25
N SER A 100 8.59 -18.62 -7.07
CA SER A 100 7.53 -18.28 -6.12
C SER A 100 7.46 -16.78 -5.81
N VAL A 101 8.59 -16.14 -5.53
CA VAL A 101 8.67 -14.70 -5.22
C VAL A 101 8.40 -13.84 -6.44
N VAL A 102 9.00 -14.19 -7.59
CA VAL A 102 8.85 -13.39 -8.82
C VAL A 102 7.42 -13.41 -9.32
N ASP A 103 6.78 -14.57 -9.27
CA ASP A 103 5.40 -14.73 -9.71
C ASP A 103 4.46 -13.96 -8.78
N ILE A 104 4.69 -14.00 -7.46
CA ILE A 104 3.89 -13.24 -6.49
C ILE A 104 4.00 -11.74 -6.69
N TYR A 105 5.22 -11.17 -6.79
CA TYR A 105 5.32 -9.72 -6.95
C TYR A 105 4.75 -9.26 -8.29
N ASN A 106 4.81 -10.09 -9.34
CA ASN A 106 4.12 -9.79 -10.60
C ASN A 106 2.59 -9.80 -10.41
N CYS A 107 2.04 -10.72 -9.62
CA CYS A 107 0.62 -10.67 -9.28
C CYS A 107 0.26 -9.37 -8.55
N ILE A 108 1.05 -8.97 -7.54
CA ILE A 108 0.85 -7.70 -6.81
C ILE A 108 0.97 -6.50 -7.76
N SER A 109 1.95 -6.50 -8.66
CA SER A 109 2.15 -5.47 -9.69
C SER A 109 0.90 -5.27 -10.55
N ALA A 110 0.29 -6.36 -11.03
CA ALA A 110 -0.94 -6.30 -11.81
C ALA A 110 -2.16 -5.85 -10.99
N THR A 111 -2.26 -6.28 -9.72
CA THR A 111 -3.37 -5.92 -8.83
C THR A 111 -3.36 -4.43 -8.48
N HIS A 112 -2.18 -3.86 -8.23
CA HIS A 112 -2.03 -2.45 -7.83
C HIS A 112 -1.70 -1.50 -8.97
N MET A 113 -1.56 -2.00 -10.20
CA MET A 113 -1.20 -1.20 -11.37
C MET A 113 0.12 -0.43 -11.19
N LEU A 114 1.12 -1.08 -10.60
CA LEU A 114 2.44 -0.52 -10.33
C LEU A 114 3.54 -1.39 -10.96
N PRO A 115 4.48 -0.83 -11.74
CA PRO A 115 5.69 -1.56 -12.12
C PRO A 115 6.47 -1.97 -10.87
N MET A 116 6.88 -3.24 -10.83
CA MET A 116 7.68 -3.78 -9.74
C MET A 116 8.87 -4.56 -10.29
N GLY A 117 10.00 -4.53 -9.57
CA GLY A 117 11.21 -5.24 -9.91
C GLY A 117 11.91 -5.74 -8.66
N GLY A 118 12.31 -7.02 -8.65
CA GLY A 118 12.92 -7.68 -7.51
C GLY A 118 14.36 -8.08 -7.78
N TYR A 119 15.22 -7.98 -6.76
CA TYR A 119 16.65 -8.23 -6.86
C TYR A 119 17.17 -9.02 -5.67
N ASP A 120 18.23 -9.79 -5.93
CA ASP A 120 19.04 -10.39 -4.88
C ASP A 120 19.94 -9.33 -4.27
N LEU A 121 19.62 -8.90 -3.06
CA LEU A 121 20.31 -7.81 -2.35
C LEU A 121 21.78 -8.16 -2.09
N SER A 122 22.11 -9.45 -1.94
CA SER A 122 23.50 -9.89 -1.74
C SER A 122 24.40 -9.67 -2.97
N LYS A 123 23.80 -9.47 -4.15
CA LYS A 123 24.50 -9.21 -5.41
C LYS A 123 24.63 -7.72 -5.72
N ILE A 124 24.14 -6.83 -4.85
CA ILE A 124 24.20 -5.38 -5.03
C ILE A 124 25.39 -4.82 -4.27
N GLU A 125 26.14 -3.92 -4.91
CA GLU A 125 27.38 -3.37 -4.37
C GLU A 125 27.30 -1.85 -4.21
N GLY A 126 27.56 -1.35 -2.99
CA GLY A 126 27.48 0.07 -2.70
C GLY A 126 26.05 0.58 -2.60
N ASP A 127 25.81 1.83 -2.96
CA ASP A 127 24.48 2.44 -2.94
C ASP A 127 23.70 2.11 -4.22
N ILE A 128 22.38 2.06 -4.11
CA ILE A 128 21.45 1.88 -5.23
C ILE A 128 20.94 3.26 -5.64
N GLU A 129 21.07 3.59 -6.91
CA GLU A 129 20.72 4.90 -7.45
C GLU A 129 19.72 4.75 -8.59
N LEU A 130 18.60 5.48 -8.49
CA LEU A 130 17.80 5.83 -9.64
C LEU A 130 18.43 7.08 -10.28
N ARG A 131 19.01 6.91 -11.46
CA ARG A 131 19.80 7.94 -12.15
C ARG A 131 19.65 7.85 -13.66
N PHE A 132 20.09 8.88 -14.37
CA PHE A 132 20.31 8.76 -15.80
C PHE A 132 21.46 7.79 -16.11
N GLY A 133 21.37 7.16 -17.27
CA GLY A 133 22.46 6.37 -17.83
C GLY A 133 23.71 7.21 -18.06
N ASN A 134 24.85 6.55 -18.22
CA ASN A 134 26.09 7.17 -18.65
C ASN A 134 26.72 6.37 -19.79
N GLU A 135 27.69 6.97 -20.50
CA GLU A 135 28.31 6.35 -21.69
C GLU A 135 29.06 5.04 -21.40
N THR A 136 29.44 4.83 -20.14
CA THR A 136 30.15 3.63 -19.68
C THR A 136 29.20 2.55 -19.16
N ASP A 137 27.90 2.82 -19.04
CA ASP A 137 26.94 1.84 -18.55
C ASP A 137 26.80 0.70 -19.56
N GLU A 138 26.94 -0.51 -19.04
CA GLU A 138 26.63 -1.74 -19.75
C GLU A 138 25.46 -2.44 -19.07
N PHE A 139 24.53 -2.92 -19.88
CA PHE A 139 23.36 -3.64 -19.43
C PHE A 139 23.34 -5.06 -19.99
N TYR A 140 23.18 -6.03 -19.08
CA TYR A 140 23.22 -7.45 -19.36
C TYR A 140 21.86 -8.06 -19.02
N SER A 141 20.99 -8.10 -20.02
CA SER A 141 19.64 -8.64 -19.81
C SER A 141 19.65 -10.12 -19.41
N LEU A 142 18.54 -10.57 -18.81
CA LEU A 142 18.29 -11.98 -18.53
C LEU A 142 18.52 -12.87 -19.78
N GLY A 143 19.36 -13.89 -19.63
CA GLY A 143 19.80 -14.80 -20.69
C GLY A 143 21.12 -14.42 -21.38
N SER A 144 21.37 -15.03 -22.54
CA SER A 144 22.61 -14.87 -23.33
C SER A 144 22.44 -13.84 -24.47
N ALA A 145 21.89 -12.66 -24.14
CA ALA A 145 21.74 -11.56 -25.10
C ALA A 145 23.05 -10.76 -25.25
N PRO A 146 23.24 -10.03 -26.37
CA PRO A 146 24.34 -9.07 -26.49
C PRO A 146 24.27 -7.98 -25.42
N VAL A 147 25.42 -7.39 -25.12
CA VAL A 147 25.53 -6.25 -24.21
C VAL A 147 24.79 -5.06 -24.82
N LEU A 148 23.94 -4.42 -24.01
CA LEU A 148 23.22 -3.21 -24.39
C LEU A 148 23.81 -2.03 -23.64
N LYS A 149 23.70 -0.83 -24.22
CA LYS A 149 24.20 0.41 -23.61
C LYS A 149 23.04 1.38 -23.40
N PRO A 150 22.63 1.64 -22.15
CA PRO A 150 21.67 2.69 -21.85
C PRO A 150 22.16 4.03 -22.37
N ARG A 151 21.27 4.83 -22.96
CA ARG A 151 21.64 6.20 -23.37
C ARG A 151 21.63 7.15 -22.17
N PRO A 152 22.40 8.26 -22.22
CA PRO A 152 22.41 9.24 -21.12
C PRO A 152 21.05 9.87 -20.79
N GLU A 153 20.06 9.80 -21.67
CA GLU A 153 18.70 10.31 -21.44
C GLU A 153 17.76 9.25 -20.83
N GLU A 154 18.19 7.99 -20.80
CA GLU A 154 17.42 6.86 -20.27
C GLU A 154 17.71 6.69 -18.77
N VAL A 155 16.65 6.50 -17.99
CA VAL A 155 16.77 6.27 -16.55
C VAL A 155 17.12 4.80 -16.29
N VAL A 156 17.97 4.55 -15.30
CA VAL A 156 18.38 3.23 -14.85
C VAL A 156 18.36 3.15 -13.33
N TYR A 157 18.10 1.96 -12.81
CA TYR A 157 18.60 1.59 -11.49
C TYR A 157 20.02 1.09 -11.65
N GLY A 158 20.97 1.70 -10.95
CA GLY A 158 22.37 1.28 -10.93
C GLY A 158 22.89 1.14 -9.51
N ASP A 159 23.86 0.25 -9.32
CA ASP A 159 24.68 0.23 -8.11
C ASP A 159 26.08 0.81 -8.41
N ALA A 160 27.05 0.64 -7.50
CA ALA A 160 28.40 1.15 -7.67
C ALA A 160 29.17 0.56 -8.87
N LYS A 161 28.72 -0.57 -9.44
CA LYS A 161 29.44 -1.29 -10.50
C LYS A 161 28.63 -1.55 -11.76
N LYS A 162 27.30 -1.63 -11.67
CA LYS A 162 26.46 -2.18 -12.73
C LYS A 162 25.07 -1.58 -12.76
N VAL A 163 24.46 -1.65 -13.94
CA VAL A 163 23.03 -1.40 -14.11
C VAL A 163 22.25 -2.62 -13.60
N LEU A 164 21.31 -2.37 -12.68
CA LEU A 164 20.39 -3.35 -12.12
C LEU A 164 19.13 -3.47 -12.98
N CYS A 165 18.58 -2.35 -13.45
CA CYS A 165 17.41 -2.32 -14.33
C CYS A 165 17.52 -1.18 -15.34
N TRP A 166 17.20 -1.51 -16.59
CA TRP A 166 17.29 -0.60 -17.72
C TRP A 166 15.93 0.02 -18.05
N ALA A 167 15.98 1.27 -18.52
CA ALA A 167 14.82 2.09 -18.87
C ALA A 167 13.80 2.13 -17.72
N TRP A 168 14.30 2.43 -16.53
CA TRP A 168 13.62 2.57 -15.24
C TRP A 168 12.98 1.30 -14.70
N ASN A 169 12.09 0.69 -15.46
CA ASN A 169 11.31 -0.49 -15.10
C ASN A 169 10.98 -1.36 -16.31
N HIS A 170 11.84 -1.34 -17.34
CA HIS A 170 11.63 -2.14 -18.54
C HIS A 170 12.19 -3.56 -18.38
N LYS A 171 13.45 -3.67 -17.93
CA LYS A 171 14.16 -4.95 -17.96
C LYS A 171 15.27 -5.02 -16.91
N ASP A 172 15.26 -6.11 -16.15
CA ASP A 172 16.26 -6.36 -15.12
C ASP A 172 17.52 -7.05 -15.68
N SER A 173 18.63 -6.82 -14.97
CA SER A 173 19.95 -7.36 -15.26
C SER A 173 20.11 -8.76 -14.67
N ARG A 174 20.80 -9.65 -15.38
CA ARG A 174 21.09 -11.01 -14.89
C ARG A 174 21.99 -11.04 -13.66
N PHE A 175 22.75 -9.97 -13.42
CA PHE A 175 23.73 -9.93 -12.34
C PHE A 175 23.13 -9.68 -10.96
N SER A 176 21.92 -9.13 -10.88
CA SER A 176 21.17 -8.94 -9.64
C SER A 176 19.90 -9.81 -9.59
N ALA A 177 19.74 -10.73 -10.55
CA ALA A 177 18.55 -11.55 -10.68
C ALA A 177 18.33 -12.45 -9.45
N ILE A 178 17.06 -12.57 -9.08
CA ILE A 178 16.56 -13.52 -8.10
C ILE A 178 16.76 -14.95 -8.64
N THR A 179 17.26 -15.82 -7.77
CA THR A 179 17.45 -17.25 -8.02
C THR A 179 16.91 -18.06 -6.84
N GLU A 180 16.79 -19.37 -6.96
CA GLU A 180 16.40 -20.24 -5.82
C GLU A 180 17.39 -20.16 -4.63
N ALA A 181 18.63 -19.71 -4.88
CA ALA A 181 19.63 -19.45 -3.83
C ALA A 181 19.48 -18.08 -3.15
N THR A 182 18.63 -17.20 -3.66
CA THR A 182 18.46 -15.85 -3.10
C THR A 182 17.73 -15.93 -1.76
N THR A 183 18.36 -15.40 -0.72
CA THR A 183 17.80 -15.34 0.64
C THR A 183 17.49 -13.92 1.09
N ASP A 184 18.23 -12.94 0.56
CA ASP A 184 18.04 -11.51 0.80
C ASP A 184 17.39 -10.87 -0.42
N LEU A 185 16.10 -10.55 -0.30
CA LEU A 185 15.30 -9.94 -1.35
C LEU A 185 15.19 -8.43 -1.12
N ILE A 186 15.29 -7.65 -2.20
CA ILE A 186 14.78 -6.28 -2.27
C ILE A 186 13.82 -6.14 -3.47
N VAL A 187 12.66 -5.51 -3.27
CA VAL A 187 11.68 -5.25 -4.33
C VAL A 187 11.40 -3.75 -4.39
N PHE A 188 11.41 -3.19 -5.61
CA PHE A 188 11.01 -1.81 -5.87
C PHE A 188 9.60 -1.74 -6.44
N PHE A 189 8.92 -0.64 -6.11
CA PHE A 189 7.57 -0.28 -6.54
C PHE A 189 7.67 1.11 -7.17
N ASP A 190 7.71 1.19 -8.48
CA ASP A 190 7.86 2.47 -9.18
C ASP A 190 6.50 3.14 -9.38
N ALA A 191 6.39 4.42 -9.02
CA ALA A 191 5.13 5.12 -9.19
C ALA A 191 5.36 6.58 -9.61
N MET A 192 4.60 7.01 -10.62
CA MET A 192 4.51 8.41 -11.02
C MET A 192 3.26 9.02 -10.38
N ASN A 193 3.47 9.87 -9.37
CA ASN A 193 2.41 10.55 -8.62
C ASN A 193 1.38 9.60 -7.95
N PRO A 194 1.80 8.55 -7.22
CA PRO A 194 0.83 7.72 -6.50
C PRO A 194 0.19 8.52 -5.38
N LYS A 195 -1.07 8.19 -5.04
CA LYS A 195 -1.52 8.44 -3.66
C LYS A 195 -0.65 7.61 -2.74
N THR A 196 -0.05 8.21 -1.72
CA THR A 196 0.84 7.52 -0.76
C THR A 196 0.23 6.22 -0.25
N SER A 197 -1.06 6.25 0.12
CA SER A 197 -1.82 5.08 0.57
C SER A 197 -1.90 3.93 -0.45
N SER A 198 -1.82 4.21 -1.75
CA SER A 198 -1.82 3.18 -2.80
C SER A 198 -0.49 2.43 -2.88
N LEU A 199 0.61 3.14 -2.68
CA LEU A 199 1.95 2.55 -2.70
C LEU A 199 2.21 1.75 -1.42
N GLU A 200 1.79 2.29 -0.27
CA GLU A 200 1.83 1.59 1.01
C GLU A 200 0.99 0.30 0.97
N LYS A 201 -0.23 0.36 0.41
CA LYS A 201 -1.07 -0.83 0.27
C LYS A 201 -0.37 -1.92 -0.57
N ALA A 202 0.25 -1.56 -1.69
CA ALA A 202 0.98 -2.54 -2.50
C ALA A 202 2.15 -3.18 -1.74
N ILE A 203 2.87 -2.39 -0.95
CA ILE A 203 3.97 -2.86 -0.09
C ILE A 203 3.44 -3.83 0.98
N LEU A 204 2.32 -3.49 1.65
CA LEU A 204 1.70 -4.32 2.67
C LEU A 204 1.14 -5.62 2.08
N ASP A 205 0.51 -5.56 0.91
CA ASP A 205 0.01 -6.75 0.22
C ASP A 205 1.16 -7.69 -0.16
N LEU A 206 2.26 -7.16 -0.71
CA LEU A 206 3.46 -7.99 -0.95
C LEU A 206 4.03 -8.55 0.35
N SER A 207 4.10 -7.75 1.40
CA SER A 207 4.57 -8.17 2.73
C SER A 207 3.82 -9.39 3.22
N LEU A 208 2.48 -9.34 3.15
CA LEU A 208 1.60 -10.43 3.54
C LEU A 208 1.82 -11.69 2.70
N GLN A 209 1.94 -11.56 1.37
CA GLN A 209 2.18 -12.73 0.52
C GLN A 209 3.56 -13.36 0.76
N LEU A 210 4.60 -12.55 0.99
CA LEU A 210 5.93 -13.05 1.33
C LEU A 210 5.93 -13.75 2.70
N GLN A 211 5.19 -13.24 3.69
CA GLN A 211 5.01 -13.94 4.97
C GLN A 211 4.31 -15.28 4.81
N LYS A 212 3.27 -15.37 3.96
CA LYS A 212 2.59 -16.64 3.64
C LYS A 212 3.50 -17.65 2.92
N LEU A 213 4.53 -17.19 2.19
CA LEU A 213 5.60 -18.04 1.66
C LEU A 213 6.60 -18.52 2.73
N GLY A 214 6.47 -18.08 3.99
CA GLY A 214 7.45 -18.33 5.04
C GLY A 214 8.63 -17.36 5.03
N GLY A 215 8.54 -16.26 4.28
CA GLY A 215 9.49 -15.16 4.32
C GLY A 215 9.29 -14.26 5.54
N GLN A 216 10.29 -13.43 5.83
CA GLN A 216 10.26 -12.44 6.90
C GLN A 216 10.56 -11.07 6.32
N VAL A 217 9.59 -10.15 6.39
CA VAL A 217 9.83 -8.75 6.04
C VAL A 217 10.78 -8.14 7.06
N VAL A 218 11.89 -7.60 6.58
CA VAL A 218 12.89 -6.92 7.39
C VAL A 218 12.49 -5.46 7.54
N THR A 219 12.14 -4.83 6.42
CA THR A 219 11.81 -3.41 6.38
C THR A 219 11.21 -2.98 5.04
N HIS A 220 10.60 -1.81 5.01
CA HIS A 220 10.07 -1.19 3.81
C HIS A 220 10.02 0.34 3.97
N GLY A 221 9.79 1.06 2.88
CA GLY A 221 9.63 2.50 2.93
C GLY A 221 9.35 3.10 1.56
N ILE A 222 9.22 4.42 1.53
CA ILE A 222 8.93 5.19 0.32
C ILE A 222 9.94 6.32 0.21
N LEU A 223 10.48 6.51 -0.99
CA LEU A 223 11.28 7.66 -1.37
C LEU A 223 10.47 8.55 -2.31
N ASN A 224 10.66 9.85 -2.20
CA ASN A 224 10.01 10.87 -3.03
C ASN A 224 10.88 12.15 -3.05
N GLN A 225 10.34 13.26 -3.54
CA GLN A 225 11.07 14.52 -3.60
C GLN A 225 11.47 15.06 -2.22
N GLN A 226 10.64 14.85 -1.18
CA GLN A 226 10.90 15.30 0.19
C GLN A 226 11.90 14.39 0.91
N GLN A 227 11.89 13.10 0.60
CA GLN A 227 12.83 12.10 1.12
C GLN A 227 13.47 11.32 -0.05
N PRO A 228 14.46 11.91 -0.73
CA PRO A 228 15.03 11.33 -1.94
C PRO A 228 16.07 10.25 -1.65
N SER A 229 16.41 10.00 -0.38
CA SER A 229 17.36 8.97 0.01
C SER A 229 16.99 8.35 1.36
N ILE A 230 17.28 7.06 1.51
CA ILE A 230 17.16 6.33 2.77
C ILE A 230 18.32 5.34 2.93
N ASP A 231 18.77 5.14 4.16
CA ASP A 231 19.72 4.08 4.50
C ASP A 231 18.97 2.77 4.76
N LEU A 232 19.27 1.75 3.97
CA LEU A 232 18.58 0.45 4.02
C LEU A 232 18.94 -0.35 5.28
N ALA A 233 20.03 -0.02 5.98
CA ALA A 233 20.39 -0.65 7.26
C ALA A 233 19.72 0.03 8.48
N VAL A 234 19.35 1.30 8.35
CA VAL A 234 18.66 2.09 9.39
C VAL A 234 17.14 1.93 9.30
N ALA A 235 16.65 1.41 8.18
CA ALA A 235 15.30 0.92 8.03
C ALA A 235 15.12 -0.34 8.91
N ARG A 236 15.13 -0.18 10.24
CA ARG A 236 14.54 -1.10 11.21
C ARG A 236 13.01 -1.01 11.05
N PRO A 237 12.21 -2.00 11.48
CA PRO A 237 10.77 -1.81 11.55
C PRO A 237 10.51 -0.50 12.30
N THR A 238 9.92 0.48 11.63
CA THR A 238 9.50 1.72 12.27
C THR A 238 8.33 1.37 13.18
N SER A 239 8.66 0.89 14.38
CA SER A 239 8.00 1.43 15.56
C SER A 239 8.20 2.93 15.52
N LEU A 240 7.08 3.66 15.50
CA LEU A 240 6.94 5.05 15.95
C LEU A 240 8.24 5.67 16.47
N ASP A 241 8.86 6.58 15.72
CA ASP A 241 9.53 7.71 16.36
C ASP A 241 9.77 8.90 15.42
N GLN A 242 9.44 10.06 15.98
CA GLN A 242 9.37 11.38 15.40
C GLN A 242 10.77 12.01 15.22
N LYS A 243 10.94 12.85 14.18
CA LYS A 243 11.44 14.24 14.27
C LYS A 243 11.69 14.86 12.87
N LYS A 244 10.89 15.90 12.57
CA LYS A 244 11.17 17.18 11.85
C LYS A 244 11.94 17.11 10.52
N THR A 245 11.49 17.74 9.42
CA THR A 245 11.11 19.16 9.30
C THR A 245 10.29 19.38 8.03
N ILE A 246 9.29 20.27 8.14
CA ILE A 246 8.28 20.63 7.13
C ILE A 246 8.82 21.73 6.21
N ALA A 247 8.61 21.57 4.90
CA ALA A 247 8.56 22.67 3.95
C ALA A 247 7.33 22.51 3.04
N GLU A 248 6.38 23.42 3.24
CA GLU A 248 5.24 23.89 2.45
C GLU A 248 4.93 23.19 1.11
N ILE A 249 3.70 22.65 0.99
CA ILE A 249 3.03 22.40 -0.31
C ILE A 249 1.58 22.91 -0.24
N PRO A 250 1.07 23.57 -1.30
CA PRO A 250 -0.21 24.28 -1.28
C PRO A 250 -1.44 23.35 -1.40
N ASN A 251 -2.48 23.83 -0.74
CA ASN A 251 -3.87 23.41 -0.77
C ASN A 251 -4.41 23.19 -2.20
N ASN A 252 -4.91 21.99 -2.50
CA ASN A 252 -6.00 21.86 -3.48
C ASN A 252 -6.83 20.59 -3.24
N GLN A 253 -7.99 20.82 -2.62
CA GLN A 253 -9.07 19.87 -2.41
C GLN A 253 -9.63 19.32 -3.73
N LYS A 254 -9.94 18.02 -3.76
CA LYS A 254 -11.08 17.49 -4.51
C LYS A 254 -11.81 16.45 -3.67
N VAL A 255 -13.01 16.86 -3.26
CA VAL A 255 -14.01 16.15 -2.46
C VAL A 255 -14.34 14.79 -3.09
N ALA A 256 -14.08 13.70 -2.35
CA ALA A 256 -14.57 12.37 -2.69
C ALA A 256 -16.07 12.29 -2.38
N LYS A 257 -16.85 11.66 -3.28
CA LYS A 257 -18.30 11.53 -3.16
C LYS A 257 -18.67 10.76 -1.89
N THR A 258 -19.32 11.45 -0.95
CA THR A 258 -19.90 10.89 0.26
C THR A 258 -21.10 10.00 -0.08
N TYR A 259 -21.01 8.71 0.22
CA TYR A 259 -22.19 7.83 0.22
C TYR A 259 -23.05 8.15 1.46
N SER A 260 -24.29 8.54 1.19
CA SER A 260 -25.31 8.85 2.19
C SER A 260 -25.90 7.56 2.78
N PHE A 261 -25.74 7.36 4.09
CA PHE A 261 -26.40 6.31 4.87
C PHE A 261 -27.38 6.87 5.93
N LYS A 262 -28.68 6.56 5.75
CA LYS A 262 -29.86 7.12 6.44
C LYS A 262 -29.86 7.24 7.98
N TRP A 263 -28.97 6.60 8.74
CA TRP A 263 -28.87 6.78 10.19
C TRP A 263 -27.63 7.56 10.62
N PHE A 264 -26.52 7.45 9.88
CA PHE A 264 -25.28 8.22 10.09
C PHE A 264 -25.43 9.63 9.53
N ASP A 265 -26.14 9.81 8.41
CA ASP A 265 -26.41 11.11 7.80
C ASP A 265 -27.50 11.92 8.52
N LYS A 266 -28.28 11.27 9.39
CA LYS A 266 -29.28 11.96 10.23
C LYS A 266 -28.64 12.67 11.42
N LEU A 267 -27.34 12.47 11.61
CA LEU A 267 -26.57 13.16 12.63
C LEU A 267 -26.21 14.53 12.07
N VAL A 268 -26.87 15.55 12.62
CA VAL A 268 -26.61 16.96 12.30
C VAL A 268 -25.10 17.19 12.41
N PRO A 269 -24.42 17.79 11.41
CA PRO A 269 -23.00 18.07 11.55
C PRO A 269 -22.81 18.90 12.81
N ASP A 270 -22.08 18.34 13.78
CA ASP A 270 -21.71 19.06 14.97
C ASP A 270 -21.09 20.39 14.53
N GLN A 271 -21.40 21.49 15.21
CA GLN A 271 -20.74 22.77 14.92
C GLN A 271 -19.59 22.98 15.89
N GLY A 272 -18.50 23.57 15.41
CA GLY A 272 -17.33 23.91 16.22
C GLY A 272 -16.28 22.81 16.26
N ILE A 273 -15.53 22.76 17.36
CA ILE A 273 -14.22 22.09 17.42
C ILE A 273 -14.27 20.57 17.17
N PHE A 274 -15.39 19.92 17.50
CA PHE A 274 -15.54 18.49 17.28
C PHE A 274 -15.71 18.15 15.80
N HIS A 275 -16.34 19.02 15.00
CA HIS A 275 -16.47 18.83 13.56
C HIS A 275 -15.13 18.98 12.84
N GLU A 276 -14.28 19.90 13.30
CA GLU A 276 -12.89 19.98 12.82
C GLU A 276 -12.16 18.65 13.04
N LEU A 277 -12.27 18.08 14.24
CA LEU A 277 -11.71 16.76 14.56
C LEU A 277 -12.30 15.64 13.70
N VAL A 278 -13.62 15.61 13.51
CA VAL A 278 -14.26 14.61 12.64
C VAL A 278 -13.78 14.77 11.19
N ASN A 279 -13.61 15.99 10.69
CA ASN A 279 -13.05 16.22 9.35
C ASN A 279 -11.61 15.70 9.25
N ILE A 280 -10.77 15.99 10.24
CA ILE A 280 -9.41 15.46 10.30
C ILE A 280 -9.42 13.92 10.24
N VAL A 281 -10.24 13.28 11.10
CA VAL A 281 -10.37 11.83 11.16
C VAL A 281 -10.89 11.24 9.85
N THR A 282 -11.92 11.84 9.25
CA THR A 282 -12.57 11.31 8.06
C THR A 282 -11.81 11.57 6.76
N THR A 283 -10.90 12.55 6.76
CA THR A 283 -9.98 12.78 5.64
C THR A 283 -8.70 11.93 5.72
N GLY A 284 -8.47 11.24 6.86
CA GLY A 284 -7.30 10.40 7.07
C GLY A 284 -6.03 11.19 7.40
N ASP A 285 -6.16 12.45 7.81
CA ASP A 285 -5.02 13.30 8.17
C ASP A 285 -4.58 13.02 9.62
N VAL A 286 -3.85 11.93 9.80
CA VAL A 286 -3.37 11.46 11.11
C VAL A 286 -2.47 12.51 11.80
N ASP A 287 -1.69 13.26 11.01
CA ASP A 287 -0.75 14.26 11.52
C ASP A 287 -1.49 15.51 12.03
N ALA A 288 -2.62 15.87 11.43
CA ALA A 288 -3.44 16.97 11.92
C ALA A 288 -4.00 16.73 13.33
N ILE A 289 -4.08 15.47 13.81
CA ILE A 289 -4.42 15.20 15.23
C ILE A 289 -3.34 15.75 16.17
N ASP A 290 -2.06 15.64 15.81
CA ASP A 290 -0.97 16.18 16.61
C ASP A 290 -0.99 17.71 16.62
N ALA A 291 -1.17 18.31 15.44
CA ALA A 291 -1.27 19.76 15.30
C ALA A 291 -2.46 20.31 16.12
N PHE A 292 -3.60 19.64 16.04
CA PHE A 292 -4.78 19.97 16.81
C PHE A 292 -4.54 19.85 18.32
N CYS A 293 -3.92 18.76 18.78
CA CYS A 293 -3.63 18.55 20.21
C CYS A 293 -2.66 19.60 20.75
N ASN A 294 -1.68 20.02 19.96
CA ASN A 294 -0.74 21.08 20.34
C ASN A 294 -1.44 22.44 20.49
N GLN A 295 -2.46 22.72 19.69
CA GLN A 295 -3.18 23.98 19.72
C GLN A 295 -4.29 24.03 20.79
N TYR A 296 -5.04 22.93 20.95
CA TYR A 296 -6.27 22.92 21.73
C TYR A 296 -6.26 21.96 22.93
N GLY A 297 -5.17 21.20 23.11
CA GLY A 297 -5.03 20.17 24.14
C GLY A 297 -5.72 18.84 23.78
N THR A 298 -5.31 17.76 24.46
CA THR A 298 -5.81 16.39 24.21
C THR A 298 -7.21 16.14 24.73
N GLU A 299 -7.71 16.94 25.69
CA GLU A 299 -9.05 16.75 26.28
C GLU A 299 -10.18 16.87 25.25
N LYS A 300 -9.95 17.62 24.17
CA LYS A 300 -10.93 17.82 23.09
C LYS A 300 -11.12 16.57 22.24
N LEU A 301 -10.17 15.63 22.23
CA LEU A 301 -10.33 14.35 21.51
C LEU A 301 -11.41 13.45 22.14
N LYS A 302 -11.72 13.65 23.43
CA LYS A 302 -12.73 12.87 24.17
C LYS A 302 -14.16 13.34 23.92
N LEU A 303 -14.34 14.41 23.14
CA LEU A 303 -15.66 14.89 22.76
C LEU A 303 -16.40 13.82 21.94
N THR A 304 -17.72 13.88 21.98
CA THR A 304 -18.62 12.99 21.25
C THR A 304 -19.64 13.82 20.49
N SER A 305 -20.20 13.25 19.42
CA SER A 305 -21.23 13.92 18.63
C SER A 305 -22.46 14.24 19.48
N GLN A 306 -23.06 15.41 19.28
CA GLN A 306 -24.28 15.81 19.98
C GLN A 306 -25.45 14.91 19.59
N SER A 307 -25.48 14.55 18.31
CA SER A 307 -26.43 13.60 17.77
C SER A 307 -25.79 12.22 17.83
N GLY A 308 -26.22 11.39 18.78
CA GLY A 308 -25.84 9.97 18.87
C GLY A 308 -24.62 9.62 19.73
N GLY A 309 -23.85 10.58 20.24
CA GLY A 309 -22.75 10.30 21.18
C GLY A 309 -21.56 9.56 20.55
N LEU A 310 -21.33 9.69 19.25
CA LEU A 310 -20.22 9.06 18.56
C LEU A 310 -18.89 9.73 18.92
N SER A 311 -17.92 8.94 19.34
CA SER A 311 -16.53 9.41 19.51
C SER A 311 -15.74 9.37 18.19
N LEU A 312 -14.57 10.02 18.17
CA LEU A 312 -13.65 9.95 17.02
C LEU A 312 -13.26 8.53 16.61
N LEU A 313 -13.21 7.59 17.56
CA LEU A 313 -12.92 6.18 17.27
C LEU A 313 -14.03 5.52 16.44
N HIS A 314 -15.29 5.94 16.59
CA HIS A 314 -16.38 5.46 15.74
C HIS A 314 -16.21 5.92 14.29
N TYR A 315 -15.84 7.19 14.10
CA TYR A 315 -15.56 7.74 12.77
C TYR A 315 -14.34 7.07 12.13
N ALA A 316 -13.24 6.91 12.86
CA ALA A 316 -12.03 6.24 12.36
C ALA A 316 -12.30 4.76 12.01
N ALA A 317 -13.03 4.04 12.86
CA ALA A 317 -13.44 2.66 12.62
C ALA A 317 -14.32 2.53 11.38
N ARG A 318 -15.26 3.46 11.16
CA ARG A 318 -16.11 3.48 9.96
C ARG A 318 -15.29 3.68 8.68
N GLN A 319 -14.24 4.50 8.72
CA GLN A 319 -13.36 4.66 7.55
C GLN A 319 -12.46 3.44 7.31
N GLY A 320 -12.37 2.53 8.29
CA GLY A 320 -11.40 1.45 8.24
C GLY A 320 -9.97 1.97 8.33
N ASP A 321 -9.72 3.07 9.05
CA ASP A 321 -8.38 3.64 9.17
C ASP A 321 -7.71 3.13 10.45
N LEU A 322 -6.91 2.06 10.32
CA LEU A 322 -6.18 1.47 11.44
C LEU A 322 -5.16 2.45 12.05
N ILE A 323 -4.50 3.25 11.24
CA ILE A 323 -3.47 4.17 11.70
C ILE A 323 -4.10 5.30 12.52
N MET A 324 -5.22 5.86 12.05
CA MET A 324 -5.99 6.83 12.82
C MET A 324 -6.51 6.24 14.13
N LEU A 325 -7.00 5.00 14.13
CA LEU A 325 -7.42 4.30 15.36
C LEU A 325 -6.27 4.13 16.35
N GLN A 326 -5.09 3.71 15.87
CA GLN A 326 -3.88 3.57 16.68
C GLN A 326 -3.44 4.92 17.26
N LYS A 327 -3.48 5.98 16.46
CA LYS A 327 -3.13 7.33 16.87
C LYS A 327 -4.04 7.84 17.98
N LEU A 328 -5.34 7.74 17.79
CA LEU A 328 -6.34 8.13 18.78
C LEU A 328 -6.20 7.32 20.08
N HIS A 329 -5.94 6.01 19.96
CA HIS A 329 -5.69 5.16 21.12
C HIS A 329 -4.39 5.55 21.88
N ALA A 330 -3.33 5.90 21.16
CA ALA A 330 -2.08 6.38 21.76
C ALA A 330 -2.26 7.70 22.55
N TYR A 331 -3.25 8.52 22.16
CA TYR A 331 -3.70 9.69 22.92
C TYR A 331 -4.61 9.35 24.12
N GLY A 332 -4.81 8.07 24.42
CA GLY A 332 -5.55 7.57 25.58
C GLY A 332 -7.05 7.43 25.36
N LEU A 333 -7.53 7.43 24.11
CA LEU A 333 -8.95 7.18 23.85
C LEU A 333 -9.29 5.71 24.10
N ASN A 334 -10.40 5.50 24.82
CA ASN A 334 -10.89 4.17 25.18
C ASN A 334 -11.54 3.49 23.96
N LEU A 335 -10.97 2.38 23.50
CA LEU A 335 -11.50 1.59 22.38
C LEU A 335 -12.87 0.96 22.66
N ASN A 336 -13.26 0.83 23.93
CA ASN A 336 -14.56 0.33 24.37
C ASN A 336 -15.56 1.46 24.69
N VAL A 337 -15.31 2.69 24.23
CA VAL A 337 -16.28 3.78 24.35
C VAL A 337 -17.59 3.41 23.66
N ILE A 338 -18.73 3.76 24.25
CA ILE A 338 -20.05 3.48 23.68
C ILE A 338 -20.77 4.76 23.28
N ASP A 339 -21.54 4.69 22.21
CA ASP A 339 -22.45 5.74 21.77
C ASP A 339 -23.78 5.70 22.56
N THR A 340 -24.75 6.56 22.23
CA THR A 340 -26.05 6.59 22.95
C THR A 340 -26.90 5.34 22.75
N GLN A 341 -26.58 4.51 21.76
CA GLN A 341 -27.23 3.23 21.49
C GLN A 341 -26.47 2.06 22.12
N GLY A 342 -25.45 2.31 22.95
CA GLY A 342 -24.63 1.27 23.57
C GLY A 342 -23.64 0.63 22.59
N ARG A 343 -23.45 1.18 21.40
CA ARG A 343 -22.58 0.60 20.37
C ARG A 343 -21.15 1.11 20.55
N SER A 344 -20.19 0.20 20.51
CA SER A 344 -18.76 0.52 20.50
C SER A 344 -18.22 0.73 19.08
N PRO A 345 -16.99 1.25 18.89
CA PRO A 345 -16.39 1.47 17.58
C PRO A 345 -16.41 0.27 16.63
N ILE A 346 -16.42 -0.96 17.16
CA ILE A 346 -16.53 -2.18 16.35
C ILE A 346 -17.83 -2.23 15.52
N PHE A 347 -18.94 -1.68 16.02
CA PHE A 347 -20.19 -1.61 15.26
C PHE A 347 -20.04 -0.68 14.06
N SER A 348 -19.26 0.39 14.20
CA SER A 348 -18.96 1.31 13.08
C SER A 348 -18.03 0.66 12.06
N LEU A 349 -17.09 -0.17 12.52
CA LEU A 349 -16.17 -0.94 11.67
C LEU A 349 -16.89 -1.91 10.71
N LEU A 350 -18.07 -2.41 11.07
CA LEU A 350 -18.89 -3.26 10.18
C LEU A 350 -19.24 -2.56 8.86
N TYR A 351 -19.23 -1.24 8.85
CA TYR A 351 -19.57 -0.41 7.70
C TYR A 351 -18.34 0.06 6.90
N ALA A 352 -17.12 -0.30 7.31
CA ALA A 352 -15.92 0.03 6.54
C ALA A 352 -15.92 -0.68 5.19
N GLU A 353 -15.60 0.00 4.09
CA GLU A 353 -15.75 -0.55 2.74
C GLU A 353 -14.83 -1.75 2.46
N ASN A 354 -13.62 -1.75 3.05
CA ASN A 354 -12.61 -2.78 2.81
C ASN A 354 -12.66 -3.92 3.86
N ILE A 355 -12.93 -5.14 3.39
CA ILE A 355 -13.02 -6.34 4.23
C ILE A 355 -11.67 -6.75 4.85
N GLU A 356 -10.55 -6.52 4.16
CA GLU A 356 -9.21 -6.90 4.63
C GLU A 356 -8.78 -5.99 5.77
N THR A 357 -8.95 -4.67 5.61
CA THR A 357 -8.68 -3.69 6.65
C THR A 357 -9.58 -3.90 7.87
N ARG A 358 -10.80 -4.40 7.66
CA ARG A 358 -11.69 -4.80 8.75
C ARG A 358 -11.09 -5.92 9.60
N LEU A 359 -10.57 -6.97 8.97
CA LEU A 359 -9.93 -8.09 9.67
C LEU A 359 -8.70 -7.62 10.45
N GLU A 360 -7.87 -6.78 9.84
CA GLU A 360 -6.68 -6.22 10.47
C GLU A 360 -7.04 -5.38 11.71
N ILE A 361 -8.02 -4.48 11.58
CA ILE A 361 -8.51 -3.65 12.70
C ILE A 361 -9.12 -4.53 13.79
N LEU A 362 -9.89 -5.55 13.44
CA LEU A 362 -10.46 -6.48 14.43
C LEU A 362 -9.38 -7.24 15.21
N GLN A 363 -8.31 -7.71 14.54
CA GLN A 363 -7.17 -8.35 15.20
C GLN A 363 -6.45 -7.39 16.13
N TRP A 364 -6.22 -6.16 15.67
CA TRP A 364 -5.59 -5.11 16.47
C TRP A 364 -6.44 -4.74 17.69
N MET A 365 -7.74 -4.50 17.50
CA MET A 365 -8.70 -4.20 18.58
C MET A 365 -8.73 -5.32 19.62
N ARG A 366 -8.75 -6.59 19.20
CA ARG A 366 -8.70 -7.75 20.11
C ARG A 366 -7.42 -7.77 20.94
N THR A 367 -6.27 -7.52 20.30
CA THR A 367 -4.96 -7.48 20.98
C THR A 367 -4.87 -6.31 21.97
N ASN A 368 -5.64 -5.25 21.75
CA ASN A 368 -5.73 -4.08 22.63
C ASN A 368 -6.95 -4.11 23.58
N GLY A 369 -7.48 -5.30 23.88
CA GLY A 369 -8.47 -5.49 24.95
C GLY A 369 -9.89 -5.04 24.60
N VAL A 370 -10.24 -4.94 23.31
CA VAL A 370 -11.63 -4.70 22.89
C VAL A 370 -12.43 -5.98 23.02
N ASN A 371 -13.59 -5.88 23.68
CA ASN A 371 -14.54 -6.98 23.72
C ASN A 371 -15.34 -7.02 22.40
N LEU A 372 -15.00 -7.96 21.51
CA LEU A 372 -15.67 -8.11 20.21
C LEU A 372 -17.15 -8.55 20.34
N ASP A 373 -17.55 -9.06 21.51
CA ASP A 373 -18.91 -9.51 21.81
C ASP A 373 -19.69 -8.47 22.63
N SER A 374 -19.21 -7.21 22.72
CA SER A 374 -19.93 -6.13 23.40
C SER A 374 -21.30 -5.90 22.75
N THR A 375 -22.37 -5.87 23.54
CA THR A 375 -23.73 -5.69 23.00
C THR A 375 -24.16 -4.23 22.95
N ASP A 376 -24.99 -3.89 21.97
CA ASP A 376 -25.72 -2.63 21.94
C ASP A 376 -26.89 -2.61 22.96
N ILE A 377 -27.67 -1.52 23.00
CA ILE A 377 -28.83 -1.37 23.90
C ILE A 377 -29.94 -2.40 23.66
N ASN A 378 -29.99 -3.04 22.49
CA ASN A 378 -30.94 -4.09 22.15
C ASN A 378 -30.43 -5.48 22.55
N GLY A 379 -29.23 -5.58 23.11
CA GLY A 379 -28.57 -6.84 23.41
C GLY A 379 -27.93 -7.49 22.19
N ASP A 380 -27.83 -6.79 21.05
CA ASP A 380 -27.23 -7.33 19.84
C ASP A 380 -25.70 -7.20 19.90
N THR A 381 -25.00 -8.31 19.68
CA THR A 381 -23.54 -8.33 19.44
C THR A 381 -23.26 -7.79 18.03
N PRO A 382 -22.02 -7.39 17.70
CA PRO A 382 -21.67 -7.01 16.33
C PRO A 382 -21.99 -8.11 15.33
N TYR A 383 -21.85 -9.37 15.76
CA TYR A 383 -22.24 -10.55 14.97
C TYR A 383 -23.75 -10.61 14.73
N SER A 384 -24.57 -10.63 15.80
CA SER A 384 -26.04 -10.72 15.65
C SER A 384 -26.62 -9.50 14.94
N PHE A 385 -26.03 -8.33 15.16
CA PHE A 385 -26.36 -7.09 14.46
C PHE A 385 -26.09 -7.20 12.94
N SER A 386 -24.90 -7.68 12.55
CA SER A 386 -24.55 -7.88 11.13
C SER A 386 -25.43 -8.94 10.44
N ALA A 387 -25.90 -9.93 11.19
CA ALA A 387 -26.80 -10.97 10.68
C ALA A 387 -28.24 -10.47 10.45
N ARG A 388 -28.63 -9.31 11.00
CA ARG A 388 -29.98 -8.75 10.80
C ARG A 388 -30.03 -7.71 9.69
N ASP A 389 -28.89 -7.13 9.32
CA ASP A 389 -28.77 -6.13 8.27
C ASP A 389 -28.40 -6.80 6.93
N SER A 390 -29.30 -6.71 5.94
CA SER A 390 -29.12 -7.31 4.62
C SER A 390 -27.91 -6.79 3.85
N GLN A 391 -27.40 -5.60 4.21
CA GLN A 391 -26.18 -5.03 3.64
C GLN A 391 -24.91 -5.57 4.29
N LEU A 392 -25.01 -6.04 5.54
CA LEU A 392 -23.88 -6.57 6.32
C LEU A 392 -23.76 -8.10 6.23
N GLN A 393 -24.82 -8.78 5.77
CA GLN A 393 -24.91 -10.23 5.55
C GLN A 393 -23.72 -10.87 4.81
N PRO A 394 -23.19 -10.31 3.70
CA PRO A 394 -22.02 -10.88 3.02
C PRO A 394 -20.74 -10.90 3.88
N TYR A 395 -20.73 -10.16 4.99
CA TYR A 395 -19.56 -9.93 5.81
C TYR A 395 -19.64 -10.56 7.20
N VAL A 396 -20.72 -11.27 7.52
CA VAL A 396 -20.94 -11.99 8.78
C VAL A 396 -19.79 -12.97 9.06
N GLY A 397 -19.24 -13.60 8.01
CA GLY A 397 -18.15 -14.58 8.08
C GLY A 397 -16.85 -14.07 8.73
N VAL A 398 -16.58 -12.75 8.67
CA VAL A 398 -15.39 -12.09 9.24
C VAL A 398 -15.41 -12.11 10.78
N LEU A 399 -16.60 -12.00 11.38
CA LEU A 399 -16.77 -12.11 12.81
C LEU A 399 -16.82 -13.59 13.25
N THR A 400 -17.33 -14.48 12.41
CA THR A 400 -17.38 -15.93 12.67
C THR A 400 -15.98 -16.55 12.75
N THR A 401 -15.05 -16.16 11.87
CA THR A 401 -13.67 -16.66 11.87
C THR A 401 -12.92 -16.30 13.15
N MET A 402 -13.26 -15.17 13.78
CA MET A 402 -12.67 -14.77 15.06
C MET A 402 -13.34 -15.45 16.26
N ALA A 403 -14.64 -15.73 16.20
CA ALA A 403 -15.37 -16.46 17.25
C ALA A 403 -14.93 -17.94 17.37
N SER A 404 -14.47 -18.57 16.28
CA SER A 404 -13.97 -19.96 16.26
C SER A 404 -12.56 -20.14 16.87
N SER A 405 -11.87 -19.05 17.22
CA SER A 405 -10.54 -19.06 17.85
C SER A 405 -10.62 -18.83 19.38
N ARG A 406 -11.58 -19.48 20.04
CA ARG A 406 -11.64 -19.57 21.50
C ARG A 406 -10.56 -20.55 21.98
N PRO A 407 -9.71 -20.20 22.96
CA PRO A 407 -9.15 -21.24 23.80
C PRO A 407 -10.34 -21.92 24.49
N GLU A 408 -10.48 -23.23 24.32
CA GLU A 408 -11.28 -24.01 25.27
C GLU A 408 -10.62 -23.86 26.65
N ASN A 409 -11.45 -23.64 27.67
CA ASN A 409 -11.07 -23.39 29.06
C ASN A 409 -9.97 -24.32 29.59
#